data_AF-A0A1M5SWC7-F1
#
_entry.id   AF-A0A1M5SWC7-F1
#
_cell.length_a   1.000
_cell.length_b   1.000
_cell.length_c   1.000
_cell.angle_alpha   90.00
_cell.angle_beta   90.00
_cell.angle_gamma   90.00
#
_symmetry.space_group_name_H-M   'P 1'
#
loop_
_entity.id
_entity.type
_entity.pdbx_description
1 polymer ?
#
loop_
_entity_poly.entity_id
_entity_poly.type
_entity_poly.pdbx_seq_one_letter_code
_entity_poly.pdbx_strand_id
1 'polypeptide(L)'
;MNLRFPDPEQRAAIAAAAKQEGVSLQEYILSAAYARATGVEARFLEGFKESMARSGAAFAAEPSAADPRAEERAAEREARRDLEKQERGHAA
;
A
#
# COMPACT_ATOMS: atom_id res chain seq x y z
N MET A 1 -8.42 -0.82 35.49
CA MET A 1 -9.35 -0.30 34.46
C MET A 1 -10.75 -0.33 35.05
N ASN A 2 -11.47 0.79 35.15
CA ASN A 2 -12.81 0.81 35.75
C ASN A 2 -13.86 0.78 34.62
N LEU A 3 -14.29 -0.44 34.26
CA LEU A 3 -15.26 -0.67 33.20
C LEU A 3 -16.67 -0.54 33.76
N ARG A 4 -17.39 0.48 33.33
CA ARG A 4 -18.78 0.71 33.72
C ARG A 4 -19.69 0.22 32.59
N PHE A 5 -20.44 -0.84 32.85
CA PHE A 5 -21.47 -1.32 31.94
C PHE A 5 -22.78 -0.62 32.29
N PRO A 6 -23.31 0.25 31.42
CA PRO A 6 -24.59 0.92 31.67
C PRO A 6 -25.75 -0.08 31.70
N ASP A 7 -25.63 -1.15 30.92
CA ASP A 7 -26.63 -2.20 30.77
C ASP A 7 -26.11 -3.53 31.37
N PRO A 8 -26.82 -4.12 32.34
CA PRO A 8 -26.46 -5.42 32.91
C PRO A 8 -26.60 -6.59 31.91
N GLU A 9 -27.51 -6.54 30.94
CA GLU A 9 -27.66 -7.59 29.93
C GLU A 9 -26.46 -7.62 28.98
N GLN A 10 -26.00 -6.43 28.56
CA GLN A 10 -24.76 -6.29 27.80
C GLN A 10 -23.57 -6.90 28.55
N ARG A 11 -23.45 -6.67 29.86
CA ARG A 11 -22.37 -7.28 30.67
C ARG A 11 -22.47 -8.81 30.66
N ALA A 12 -23.69 -9.35 30.81
CA ALA A 12 -23.91 -10.79 30.81
C ALA A 12 -23.55 -11.43 29.45
N ALA A 13 -23.92 -10.80 28.35
CA ALA A 13 -23.58 -11.25 27.00
C ALA A 13 -22.06 -11.29 26.77
N ILE A 14 -21.35 -10.23 27.17
CA ILE A 14 -19.88 -10.17 27.04
C ILE A 14 -19.21 -11.22 27.93
N ALA A 15 -19.72 -11.44 29.15
CA ALA A 15 -19.20 -12.49 30.04
C ALA A 15 -19.44 -13.90 29.49
N ALA A 16 -20.58 -14.14 28.84
CA ALA A 16 -20.84 -15.40 28.16
C ALA A 16 -19.87 -15.63 26.99
N ALA A 17 -19.61 -14.59 26.18
CA ALA A 17 -18.64 -14.65 25.09
C ALA A 17 -17.20 -14.93 25.60
N ALA A 18 -16.77 -14.21 26.64
CA ALA A 18 -15.47 -14.45 27.28
C ALA A 18 -15.34 -15.91 27.78
N LYS A 19 -16.41 -16.44 28.39
CA LYS A 19 -16.45 -17.84 28.84
C LYS A 19 -16.37 -18.83 27.68
N GLN A 20 -17.03 -18.57 26.55
CA GLN A 20 -16.94 -19.40 25.35
C GLN A 20 -15.52 -19.45 24.78
N GLU A 21 -14.79 -18.33 24.85
CA GLU A 21 -13.39 -18.24 24.44
C GLU A 21 -12.40 -18.75 25.52
N GLY A 22 -12.90 -19.13 26.70
CA GLY A 22 -12.07 -19.65 27.78
C GLY A 22 -11.18 -18.60 28.47
N VAL A 23 -11.46 -17.32 28.26
CA VAL A 23 -10.67 -16.19 28.79
C VAL A 23 -11.42 -15.46 29.90
N SER A 24 -10.69 -14.66 30.68
CA SER A 24 -11.33 -13.78 31.66
C SER A 24 -12.12 -12.66 30.97
N LEU A 25 -13.17 -12.14 31.62
CA LEU A 25 -13.93 -10.99 31.11
C LEU A 25 -13.04 -9.77 30.83
N GLN A 26 -12.03 -9.54 31.69
CA GLN A 26 -11.11 -8.41 31.53
C GLN A 26 -10.20 -8.61 30.31
N GLU A 27 -9.66 -9.80 30.14
CA GLU A 27 -8.83 -10.17 29.00
C GLU A 27 -9.60 -10.11 27.69
N TYR A 28 -10.82 -10.63 27.65
CA TYR A 28 -11.70 -10.52 26.48
C TYR A 28 -11.90 -9.06 26.05
N ILE A 29 -12.18 -8.17 27.00
CA ILE A 29 -12.38 -6.75 26.71
C ILE A 29 -11.09 -6.08 26.26
N LEU A 30 -9.96 -6.41 26.89
CA LEU A 30 -8.67 -5.85 26.52
C LEU A 30 -8.27 -6.26 25.11
N SER A 31 -8.43 -7.55 24.78
CA SER A 31 -8.17 -8.09 23.45
C SER A 31 -9.07 -7.46 22.39
N ALA A 32 -10.37 -7.31 22.67
CA ALA A 32 -11.30 -6.65 21.77
C ALA A 32 -10.95 -5.16 21.57
N ALA A 33 -10.56 -4.46 22.64
CA ALA A 33 -10.14 -3.06 22.56
C ALA A 33 -8.85 -2.91 21.75
N TYR A 34 -7.88 -3.80 21.96
CA TYR A 34 -6.64 -3.84 21.21
C TYR A 34 -6.89 -4.11 19.72
N ALA A 35 -7.67 -5.13 19.39
CA ALA A 35 -8.03 -5.47 18.01
C ALA A 35 -8.76 -4.30 17.31
N ARG A 36 -9.62 -3.58 18.03
CA ARG A 36 -10.27 -2.40 17.49
C ARG A 36 -9.30 -1.24 17.27
N ALA A 37 -8.35 -1.04 18.18
CA ALA A 37 -7.34 0.02 18.08
C ALA A 37 -6.38 -0.22 16.90
N THR A 38 -5.97 -1.46 16.66
CA THR A 38 -5.02 -1.82 15.59
C THR A 38 -5.70 -2.20 14.27
N GLY A 39 -7.01 -2.44 14.27
CA GLY A 39 -7.75 -2.87 13.08
C GLY A 39 -7.73 -1.87 11.93
N VAL A 40 -7.61 -0.57 12.22
CA VAL A 40 -7.47 0.48 11.19
C VAL A 40 -6.11 0.37 10.48
N GLU A 41 -5.04 0.21 11.25
CA GLU A 41 -3.69 0.02 10.72
C GLU A 41 -3.60 -1.26 9.88
N ALA A 42 -4.17 -2.37 10.39
CA ALA A 42 -4.19 -3.62 9.66
C ALA A 42 -4.86 -3.50 8.28
N ARG A 43 -6.06 -2.88 8.23
CA ARG A 43 -6.78 -2.62 6.98
C ARG A 43 -6.03 -1.69 6.03
N PHE A 44 -5.37 -0.67 6.59
CA PHE A 44 -4.54 0.23 5.79
C PHE A 44 -3.38 -0.50 5.14
N LEU A 45 -2.64 -1.31 5.91
CA LEU A 45 -1.50 -2.08 5.42
C LEU A 45 -1.92 -3.13 4.39
N GLU A 46 -3.08 -3.76 4.57
CA GLU A 46 -3.65 -4.69 3.59
C GLU A 46 -3.95 -3.98 2.26
N GLY A 47 -4.74 -2.89 2.29
CA GLY A 47 -5.06 -2.12 1.09
C GLY A 47 -3.81 -1.52 0.43
N PHE A 48 -2.82 -1.12 1.21
CA PHE A 48 -1.53 -0.66 0.70
C PHE A 48 -0.78 -1.76 -0.05
N LYS A 49 -0.70 -2.98 0.51
CA LYS A 49 -0.07 -4.13 -0.16
C LYS A 49 -0.77 -4.49 -1.45
N GLU A 50 -2.11 -4.51 -1.46
CA GLU A 50 -2.89 -4.74 -2.68
C GLU A 50 -2.64 -3.67 -3.74
N SER A 51 -2.56 -2.40 -3.34
CA SER A 51 -2.22 -1.29 -4.23
C SER A 51 -0.82 -1.45 -4.82
N MET A 52 0.17 -1.77 -3.99
CA MET A 52 1.55 -2.01 -4.43
C MET A 52 1.64 -3.21 -5.37
N ALA A 53 0.93 -4.30 -5.09
CA ALA A 53 0.89 -5.47 -5.97
C ALA A 53 0.25 -5.12 -7.33
N ARG A 54 -0.84 -4.36 -7.34
CA ARG A 54 -1.50 -3.90 -8.57
C ARG A 54 -0.59 -3.01 -9.40
N SER A 55 0.04 -2.02 -8.78
CA SER A 55 0.98 -1.12 -9.46
C SER A 55 2.21 -1.89 -9.96
N GLY A 56 2.78 -2.77 -9.14
CA GLY A 56 3.91 -3.62 -9.53
C GLY A 56 3.57 -4.54 -10.71
N ALA A 57 2.38 -5.13 -10.71
CA ALA A 57 1.90 -5.92 -11.84
C ALA A 57 1.74 -5.07 -13.11
N ALA A 58 1.25 -3.83 -13.01
CA ALA A 58 1.14 -2.92 -14.15
C ALA A 58 2.51 -2.59 -14.75
N PHE A 59 3.51 -2.29 -13.92
CA PHE A 59 4.88 -2.02 -14.38
C PHE A 59 5.60 -3.28 -14.89
N ALA A 60 5.35 -4.45 -14.32
CA ALA A 60 5.93 -5.71 -14.78
C ALA A 60 5.26 -6.25 -16.05
N ALA A 61 3.99 -5.93 -16.26
CA ALA A 61 3.24 -6.25 -17.48
C ALA A 61 3.64 -5.37 -18.68
N GLU A 62 4.49 -4.36 -18.49
CA GLU A 62 5.28 -3.76 -19.55
C GLU A 62 6.65 -4.44 -19.66
N PRO A 63 6.82 -5.52 -20.47
CA PRO A 63 8.00 -5.53 -21.31
C PRO A 63 7.80 -4.31 -22.22
N SER A 64 8.74 -3.36 -22.22
CA SER A 64 8.65 -2.30 -23.21
C SER A 64 8.64 -2.96 -24.59
N ALA A 65 7.47 -2.96 -25.22
CA ALA A 65 7.36 -3.01 -26.67
C ALA A 65 8.00 -1.75 -27.29
N ALA A 66 8.44 -0.82 -26.45
CA ALA A 66 9.45 0.19 -26.72
C ALA A 66 10.85 -0.30 -26.28
N ASP A 67 11.46 -1.24 -27.02
CA ASP A 67 12.80 -0.88 -27.50
C ASP A 67 12.51 0.36 -28.34
N PRO A 68 12.97 1.58 -27.95
CA PRO A 68 12.78 2.76 -28.76
C PRO A 68 13.25 2.37 -30.15
N ARG A 69 12.28 2.26 -31.07
CA ARG A 69 12.44 1.55 -32.34
C ARG A 69 13.72 2.08 -32.95
N ALA A 70 14.53 1.25 -33.60
CA ALA A 70 15.86 1.65 -34.10
C ALA A 70 15.88 3.04 -34.80
N GLU A 71 14.74 3.42 -35.37
CA GLU A 71 14.35 4.74 -35.89
C GLU A 71 14.42 5.90 -34.88
N GLU A 72 13.86 5.79 -33.67
CA GLU A 72 13.93 6.82 -32.62
C GLU A 72 15.37 7.05 -32.15
N ARG A 73 16.14 5.96 -31.96
CA ARG A 73 17.59 6.07 -31.66
C ARG A 73 18.39 6.61 -32.84
N ALA A 74 17.94 6.40 -34.08
CA ALA A 74 18.57 7.00 -35.25
C ALA A 74 18.29 8.51 -35.31
N ALA A 75 17.05 8.92 -35.07
CA ALA A 75 16.63 10.31 -35.01
C ALA A 75 17.34 11.08 -33.89
N GLU A 76 17.49 10.49 -32.70
CA GLU A 76 18.24 11.09 -31.60
C GLU A 76 19.73 11.31 -31.96
N ARG A 77 20.37 10.31 -32.59
CA ARG A 77 21.76 10.43 -33.06
C ARG A 77 21.93 11.47 -34.16
N GLU A 78 20.94 11.61 -35.03
CA GLU A 78 20.95 12.63 -36.09
C GLU A 78 20.80 14.03 -35.51
N ALA A 79 19.80 14.25 -34.65
CA ALA A 79 19.60 15.53 -33.95
C ALA A 79 20.86 15.96 -33.16
N ARG A 80 21.52 15.01 -32.49
CA ARG A 80 22.77 15.30 -31.77
C ARG A 80 23.91 15.72 -32.69
N ARG A 81 24.06 15.07 -33.86
CA ARG A 81 25.08 15.44 -34.85
C ARG A 81 24.82 16.82 -35.46
N ASP A 82 23.56 17.20 -35.65
CA ASP A 82 23.21 18.50 -36.20
C ASP A 82 23.45 19.63 -35.21
N LEU A 83 23.19 19.41 -33.92
CA LEU A 83 23.59 20.34 -32.85
C LEU A 83 25.11 20.52 -32.80
N GLU A 84 25.88 19.44 -32.82
CA GLU A 84 27.36 19.50 -32.81
C GLU A 84 27.92 20.23 -34.05
N LYS A 85 27.30 20.09 -35.22
CA LYS A 85 27.66 20.86 -36.42
C LYS A 85 27.31 22.33 -36.29
N GLN A 86 26.16 22.65 -35.71
CA GLN A 86 25.72 24.03 -35.51
C GLN A 86 26.63 24.76 -34.51
N GLU A 87 27.06 24.10 -33.43
CA GLU A 87 28.03 24.65 -32.47
C GLU A 87 29.40 24.91 -33.11
N ARG A 88 29.88 24.03 -34.01
CA ARG A 88 31.12 24.25 -34.76
C ARG A 88 31.02 25.36 -35.81
N GLY A 89 29.84 25.57 -36.40
CA GLY A 89 29.58 26.66 -37.34
C GLY A 89 29.45 28.04 -36.68
N HIS A 90 29.11 28.10 -35.40
CA HIS A 90 29.05 29.33 -34.61
C HIS A 90 30.39 29.74 -33.98
N ALA A 91 31.43 28.91 -34.10
CA ALA A 91 32.76 29.13 -33.53
C ALA A 91 33.83 29.60 -34.56
N ALA A 92 33.42 30.18 -35.69
CA ALA A 92 34.31 30.69 -36.74
C ALA A 92 34.22 32.22 -36.89
#